data_AF-A0A662P6L4-F1
#
_entry.id   AF-A0A662P6L4-F1
#
_cell.length_a   1.000
_cell.length_b   1.000
_cell.length_c   1.000
_cell.angle_alpha   90.00
_cell.angle_beta   90.00
_cell.angle_gamma   90.00
#
_symmetry.space_group_name_H-M   'P 1'
#
loop_
_entity.id
_entity.type
_entity.pdbx_description
1 polymer ?
#
loop_
_entity_poly.entity_id
_entity_poly.type
_entity_poly.pdbx_seq_one_letter_code
_entity_poly.pdbx_strand_id
1 'polypeptide(L)'
;PKISMDTNLVKMAKLMIENNIKNIPVFDKEKMVGIVDQDMILKRVIKKELGNKKISEVMTRDLILINEGDVLARVINIFHEYNISHLPVVDDRGELVGIVRMFDILREVTAPLDSIEAGTYISEKRSRLNTPVRKIMDTTVETINNKAKIKEGIEKMISRGVVYLVVTDGKDIVGIVTGKDLLEQIAIPKKGKGFYITFSGIGTIFEREEMLKELEVVLQKYAKILKSGDVFVYFKKLKETPQGKKVYNCRIRMGTEGGFFVATDNGLGPQDAFYLTLDHLERELYQHKDMMMSRSYDKEFLKNIGLWGD
;
A
#
# COMPACT_ATOMS: atom_id res chain seq x y z
N PRO A 1 -4.28 -19.35 -5.55
CA PRO A 1 -4.35 -19.31 -7.04
C PRO A 1 -3.21 -20.13 -7.65
N LYS A 2 -3.37 -20.63 -8.88
CA LYS A 2 -2.31 -21.27 -9.68
C LYS A 2 -2.21 -20.59 -11.04
N ILE A 3 -1.04 -20.63 -11.67
CA ILE A 3 -0.81 -20.06 -13.01
C ILE A 3 -0.26 -21.12 -13.96
N SER A 4 -0.43 -20.89 -15.25
CA SER A 4 0.15 -21.70 -16.32
C SER A 4 1.44 -21.07 -16.86
N MET A 5 2.24 -21.84 -17.63
CA MET A 5 3.51 -21.36 -18.19
C MET A 5 3.37 -20.15 -19.14
N ASP A 6 2.22 -19.97 -19.78
CA ASP A 6 1.89 -18.87 -20.69
C ASP A 6 1.29 -17.64 -19.97
N THR A 7 1.09 -17.70 -18.66
CA THR A 7 0.53 -16.59 -17.90
C THR A 7 1.46 -15.36 -18.00
N ASN A 8 0.92 -14.21 -18.41
CA ASN A 8 1.71 -12.99 -18.53
C ASN A 8 2.00 -12.32 -17.17
N LEU A 9 3.04 -11.49 -17.15
CA LEU A 9 3.54 -10.79 -15.96
C LEU A 9 2.49 -9.89 -15.28
N VAL A 10 1.62 -9.22 -16.05
CA VAL A 10 0.56 -8.35 -15.51
C VAL A 10 -0.45 -9.17 -14.73
N LYS A 11 -0.89 -10.30 -15.30
CA LYS A 11 -1.81 -11.24 -14.64
C LYS A 11 -1.19 -11.87 -13.40
N MET A 12 0.10 -12.22 -13.45
CA MET A 12 0.84 -12.70 -12.27
C MET A 12 0.84 -11.65 -11.15
N ALA A 13 1.16 -10.39 -11.46
CA ALA A 13 1.18 -9.30 -10.48
C ALA A 13 -0.21 -9.06 -9.87
N LYS A 14 -1.28 -9.04 -10.70
CA LYS A 14 -2.67 -8.92 -10.24
C LYS A 14 -3.04 -10.04 -9.26
N LEU A 15 -2.74 -11.30 -9.62
CA LEU A 15 -3.00 -12.44 -8.75
C LEU A 15 -2.27 -12.35 -7.41
N MET A 16 -1.01 -11.88 -7.40
CA MET A 16 -0.25 -11.65 -6.16
C MET A 16 -0.91 -10.60 -5.27
N ILE A 17 -1.35 -9.47 -5.84
CA ILE A 17 -1.97 -8.36 -5.11
C ILE A 17 -3.34 -8.77 -4.57
N GLU A 18 -4.22 -9.29 -5.43
CA GLU A 18 -5.61 -9.65 -5.10
C GLU A 18 -5.68 -10.74 -4.02
N ASN A 19 -4.72 -11.67 -4.03
CA ASN A 19 -4.68 -12.76 -3.06
C ASN A 19 -3.74 -12.49 -1.88
N ASN A 20 -3.06 -11.34 -1.86
CA ASN A 20 -2.04 -10.98 -0.86
C ASN A 20 -0.97 -12.08 -0.67
N ILE A 21 -0.47 -12.62 -1.78
CA ILE A 21 0.55 -13.69 -1.82
C ILE A 21 1.80 -13.21 -2.54
N LYS A 22 2.95 -13.74 -2.14
CA LYS A 22 4.25 -13.43 -2.76
C LYS A 22 4.75 -14.50 -3.73
N ASN A 23 4.15 -15.68 -3.68
CA ASN A 23 4.56 -16.83 -4.47
C ASN A 23 3.32 -17.46 -5.12
N ILE A 24 3.43 -17.83 -6.40
CA ILE A 24 2.37 -18.52 -7.13
C ILE A 24 2.93 -19.79 -7.75
N PRO A 25 2.31 -20.97 -7.51
CA PRO A 25 2.73 -22.21 -8.16
C PRO A 25 2.37 -22.19 -9.65
N VAL A 26 3.32 -22.66 -10.48
CA VAL A 26 3.19 -22.79 -11.93
C VAL A 26 2.86 -24.22 -12.28
N PHE A 27 1.85 -24.40 -13.12
CA PHE A 27 1.38 -25.69 -13.60
C PHE A 27 1.52 -25.79 -15.12
N ASP A 28 1.89 -26.97 -15.59
CA ASP A 28 1.65 -27.42 -16.95
C ASP A 28 0.53 -28.46 -16.91
N LYS A 29 -0.64 -28.09 -17.43
CA LYS A 29 -1.90 -28.84 -17.26
C LYS A 29 -2.17 -29.09 -15.77
N GLU A 30 -2.06 -30.33 -15.31
CA GLU A 30 -2.27 -30.73 -13.90
C GLU A 30 -0.98 -30.89 -13.10
N LYS A 31 0.19 -30.87 -13.76
CA LYS A 31 1.47 -31.07 -13.11
C LYS A 31 2.04 -29.74 -12.62
N MET A 32 2.38 -29.64 -11.34
CA MET A 32 3.16 -28.51 -10.82
C MET A 32 4.58 -28.60 -11.36
N VAL A 33 5.02 -27.55 -12.06
CA VAL A 33 6.33 -27.50 -12.73
C VAL A 33 7.28 -26.49 -12.09
N GLY A 34 6.78 -25.58 -11.24
CA GLY A 34 7.63 -24.62 -10.55
C GLY A 34 6.87 -23.61 -9.70
N ILE A 35 7.56 -22.54 -9.32
CA ILE A 35 7.02 -21.43 -8.54
C ILE A 35 7.53 -20.11 -9.11
N VAL A 36 6.69 -19.08 -9.11
CA VAL A 36 7.08 -17.69 -9.38
C VAL A 36 6.96 -16.92 -8.09
N ASP A 37 8.08 -16.35 -7.64
CA ASP A 37 8.11 -15.42 -6.52
C ASP A 37 7.97 -13.97 -7.01
N GLN A 38 7.70 -13.08 -6.06
CA GLN A 38 7.55 -11.66 -6.29
C GLN A 38 8.83 -11.01 -6.86
N ASP A 39 10.01 -11.42 -6.40
CA ASP A 39 11.29 -10.83 -6.81
C ASP A 39 11.59 -11.13 -8.29
N MET A 40 11.20 -12.30 -8.79
CA MET A 40 11.25 -12.65 -10.21
C MET A 40 10.44 -11.67 -11.06
N ILE A 41 9.29 -11.23 -10.56
CA ILE A 41 8.44 -10.22 -11.22
C ILE A 41 9.11 -8.83 -11.13
N LEU A 42 9.58 -8.43 -9.95
CA LEU A 42 10.22 -7.13 -9.73
C LEU A 42 11.51 -6.95 -10.55
N LYS A 43 12.31 -8.01 -10.73
CA LYS A 43 13.50 -7.99 -11.61
C LYS A 43 13.18 -7.60 -13.06
N ARG A 44 11.93 -7.79 -13.51
CA ARG A 44 11.49 -7.33 -14.84
C ARG A 44 11.21 -5.83 -14.89
N VAL A 45 10.94 -5.18 -13.77
CA VAL A 45 10.77 -3.71 -13.67
C VAL A 45 12.08 -2.99 -13.91
N ILE A 46 13.19 -3.50 -13.35
CA ILE A 46 14.54 -2.92 -13.50
C ILE A 46 14.88 -2.68 -14.98
N LYS A 47 14.49 -3.62 -15.85
CA LYS A 47 14.79 -3.59 -17.29
C LYS A 47 13.84 -2.73 -18.12
N LYS A 48 12.79 -2.15 -17.52
CA LYS A 48 11.76 -1.35 -18.21
C LYS A 48 11.92 0.13 -17.87
N GLU A 49 11.24 0.99 -18.63
CA GLU A 49 11.16 2.44 -18.36
C GLU A 49 10.74 2.76 -16.93
N LEU A 50 9.83 1.95 -16.36
CA LEU A 50 9.37 2.07 -14.98
C LEU A 50 10.53 2.06 -13.98
N GLY A 51 11.58 1.26 -14.22
CA GLY A 51 12.75 1.20 -13.35
C GLY A 51 13.52 2.53 -13.26
N ASN A 52 13.36 3.45 -14.21
CA ASN A 52 14.02 4.76 -14.21
C ASN A 52 13.21 5.88 -13.54
N LYS A 53 11.93 5.64 -13.20
CA LYS A 53 11.11 6.59 -12.42
C LYS A 53 11.64 6.72 -11.00
N LYS A 54 11.27 7.81 -10.31
CA LYS A 54 11.69 8.07 -8.93
C LYS A 54 10.86 7.26 -7.93
N ILE A 55 11.45 6.88 -6.80
CA ILE A 55 10.75 6.24 -5.68
C ILE A 55 9.60 7.12 -5.17
N SER A 56 9.77 8.45 -5.16
CA SER A 56 8.73 9.41 -4.78
C SER A 56 7.43 9.33 -5.57
N GLU A 57 7.45 8.70 -6.75
CA GLU A 57 6.27 8.52 -7.62
C GLU A 57 5.42 7.31 -7.22
N VAL A 58 5.98 6.37 -6.45
CA VAL A 58 5.34 5.09 -6.11
C VAL A 58 5.23 4.83 -4.61
N MET A 59 5.90 5.63 -3.77
CA MET A 59 5.84 5.51 -2.33
C MET A 59 4.46 5.87 -1.77
N THR A 60 4.10 5.23 -0.67
CA THR A 60 2.98 5.67 0.17
C THR A 60 3.43 6.85 1.02
N ARG A 61 2.72 7.97 0.92
CA ARG A 61 3.04 9.24 1.61
C ARG A 61 2.33 9.40 2.95
N ASP A 62 1.16 8.79 3.10
CA ASP A 62 0.41 8.78 4.36
C ASP A 62 1.06 7.77 5.31
N LEU A 63 2.04 8.26 6.05
CA LEU A 63 2.84 7.47 6.96
C LEU A 63 2.14 7.34 8.30
N ILE A 64 1.83 6.10 8.65
CA ILE A 64 1.49 5.79 10.03
C ILE A 64 2.80 5.46 10.75
N LEU A 65 3.18 6.36 11.65
CA LEU A 65 4.34 6.20 12.52
C LEU A 65 3.88 5.74 13.90
N ILE A 66 4.71 4.94 14.56
CA ILE A 66 4.53 4.56 15.96
C ILE A 66 5.74 5.01 16.77
N ASN A 67 5.53 5.33 18.04
CA ASN A 67 6.62 5.68 18.94
C ASN A 67 7.24 4.40 19.54
N GLU A 68 8.54 4.41 19.83
CA GLU A 68 9.23 3.25 20.40
C GLU A 68 8.71 2.80 21.79
N GLY A 69 8.04 3.71 22.50
CA GLY A 69 7.34 3.47 23.76
C GLY A 69 5.91 2.91 23.59
N ASP A 70 5.37 2.86 22.37
CA ASP A 70 4.06 2.26 22.12
C ASP A 70 4.03 0.78 22.50
N VAL A 71 2.83 0.27 22.79
CA VAL A 71 2.64 -1.13 23.17
C VAL A 71 2.26 -1.99 21.97
N LEU A 72 2.64 -3.26 22.01
CA LEU A 72 2.33 -4.24 20.96
C LEU A 72 0.84 -4.30 20.59
N ALA A 73 -0.07 -4.11 21.56
CA ALA A 73 -1.51 -4.03 21.33
C ALA A 73 -1.88 -2.95 20.30
N ARG A 74 -1.26 -1.77 20.42
CA ARG A 74 -1.47 -0.64 19.51
C ARG A 74 -0.98 -1.01 18.11
N VAL A 75 0.19 -1.62 18.00
CA VAL A 75 0.75 -2.05 16.70
C VAL A 75 -0.14 -3.08 16.01
N ILE A 76 -0.63 -4.08 16.74
CA ILE A 76 -1.58 -5.09 16.22
C ILE A 76 -2.83 -4.40 15.70
N ASN A 77 -3.39 -3.46 16.47
CA ASN A 77 -4.57 -2.70 16.06
C ASN A 77 -4.30 -1.89 14.80
N ILE A 78 -3.15 -1.21 14.68
CA ILE A 78 -2.80 -0.43 13.49
C ILE A 78 -2.63 -1.34 12.26
N PHE A 79 -1.88 -2.44 12.37
CA PHE A 79 -1.76 -3.39 11.26
C PHE A 79 -3.12 -3.96 10.83
N HIS A 80 -3.98 -4.22 11.80
CA HIS A 80 -5.31 -4.70 11.55
C HIS A 80 -6.19 -3.62 10.90
N GLU A 81 -6.27 -2.42 11.45
CA GLU A 81 -7.10 -1.30 10.99
C GLU A 81 -6.71 -0.82 9.59
N TYR A 82 -5.42 -0.57 9.36
CA TYR A 82 -4.95 0.07 8.13
C TYR A 82 -4.48 -0.92 7.07
N ASN A 83 -4.60 -2.23 7.35
CA ASN A 83 -4.15 -3.31 6.48
C ASN A 83 -2.71 -3.17 5.97
N ILE A 84 -1.83 -2.73 6.86
CA ILE A 84 -0.40 -2.63 6.61
C ILE A 84 0.34 -3.67 7.44
N SER A 85 1.57 -3.96 7.05
CA SER A 85 2.39 -5.00 7.66
C SER A 85 3.77 -4.51 8.08
N HIS A 86 4.03 -3.22 7.92
CA HIS A 86 5.30 -2.54 8.20
C HIS A 86 4.97 -1.18 8.80
N LEU A 87 5.57 -0.84 9.93
CA LEU A 87 5.39 0.42 10.64
C LEU A 87 6.75 0.98 11.04
N PRO A 88 7.19 2.11 10.45
CA PRO A 88 8.37 2.81 10.93
C PRO A 88 8.17 3.25 12.38
N VAL A 89 9.20 3.08 13.19
CA VAL A 89 9.23 3.45 14.61
C VAL A 89 10.08 4.69 14.77
N VAL A 90 9.54 5.67 15.48
CA VAL A 90 10.24 6.90 15.84
C VAL A 90 10.44 7.03 17.35
N ASP A 91 11.45 7.80 17.76
CA ASP A 91 11.61 8.21 19.15
C ASP A 91 10.73 9.44 19.50
N ASP A 92 10.90 9.97 20.70
CA ASP A 92 10.19 11.17 21.17
C ASP A 92 10.59 12.46 20.42
N ARG A 93 11.70 12.43 19.68
CA ARG A 93 12.18 13.53 18.83
C ARG A 93 11.66 13.42 17.40
N GLY A 94 10.96 12.33 17.07
CA GLY A 94 10.49 12.01 15.72
C GLY A 94 11.57 11.41 14.82
N GLU A 95 12.72 11.02 15.36
CA GLU A 95 13.79 10.40 14.59
C GLU A 95 13.49 8.90 14.36
N LEU A 96 13.78 8.40 13.15
CA LEU A 96 13.61 6.98 12.81
C LEU A 96 14.57 6.10 13.62
N VAL A 97 14.04 5.26 14.51
CA VAL A 97 14.83 4.37 15.38
C VAL A 97 14.61 2.89 15.12
N GLY A 98 13.61 2.55 14.32
CA GLY A 98 13.34 1.14 14.01
C GLY A 98 12.18 0.93 13.06
N ILE A 99 11.82 -0.33 12.89
CA ILE A 99 10.62 -0.74 12.18
C ILE A 99 10.03 -1.99 12.82
N VAL A 100 8.70 -2.06 12.88
CA VAL A 100 7.99 -3.28 13.26
C VAL A 100 7.32 -3.87 12.04
N ARG A 101 7.47 -5.18 11.85
CA ARG A 101 6.75 -5.94 10.82
C ARG A 101 5.72 -6.85 11.48
N MET A 102 4.66 -7.19 10.73
CA MET A 102 3.68 -8.18 11.19
C MET A 102 4.33 -9.51 11.58
N PHE A 103 5.41 -9.89 10.89
CA PHE A 103 6.16 -11.10 11.20
C PHE A 103 6.88 -11.03 12.56
N ASP A 104 7.39 -9.87 12.96
CA ASP A 104 8.05 -9.69 14.27
C ASP A 104 7.05 -9.88 15.41
N ILE A 105 5.80 -9.42 15.22
CA ILE A 105 4.71 -9.65 16.17
C ILE A 105 4.38 -11.13 16.29
N LEU A 106 4.23 -11.82 15.15
CA LEU A 106 3.92 -13.25 15.16
C LEU A 106 5.00 -14.02 15.92
N ARG A 107 6.28 -13.71 15.70
CA ARG A 107 7.41 -14.32 16.42
C ARG A 107 7.31 -14.08 17.94
N GLU A 108 7.00 -12.87 18.38
CA GLU A 108 6.87 -12.54 19.81
C GLU A 108 5.69 -13.26 20.48
N VAL A 109 4.55 -13.33 19.79
CA VAL A 109 3.33 -13.94 20.35
C VAL A 109 3.41 -15.48 20.36
N THR A 110 4.13 -16.10 19.42
CA THR A 110 4.26 -17.56 19.32
C THR A 110 5.51 -18.14 19.99
N ALA A 111 6.45 -17.29 20.46
CA ALA A 111 7.64 -17.75 21.17
C ALA A 111 7.28 -18.64 22.38
N PRO A 112 7.89 -19.83 22.56
CA PRO A 112 7.68 -20.70 23.71
C PRO A 112 7.86 -19.94 25.03
N LEU A 113 7.03 -20.25 26.03
CA LEU A 113 7.13 -19.69 27.38
C LEU A 113 8.24 -20.42 28.16
N ASP A 114 9.49 -20.36 27.71
CA ASP A 114 10.58 -21.01 28.45
C ASP A 114 11.24 -20.05 29.44
N SER A 115 11.30 -20.50 30.70
CA SER A 115 11.75 -19.86 31.94
C SER A 115 10.77 -18.90 32.65
N ILE A 116 9.61 -19.43 33.04
CA ILE A 116 9.02 -19.01 34.32
C ILE A 116 9.63 -19.93 35.38
N GLU A 117 10.47 -19.38 36.25
CA GLU A 117 10.92 -20.06 37.47
C GLU A 117 9.69 -20.56 38.24
N ALA A 118 9.74 -21.83 38.65
CA ALA A 118 8.70 -22.48 39.42
C ALA A 118 8.53 -21.76 40.77
N GLY A 119 7.63 -20.78 40.84
CA GLY A 119 7.39 -20.04 42.08
C GLY A 119 6.29 -18.96 42.02
N THR A 120 6.03 -18.35 40.88
CA THR A 120 4.98 -17.30 40.78
C THR A 120 3.70 -17.85 40.16
N TYR A 121 3.05 -18.77 40.87
CA TYR A 121 1.65 -19.06 40.62
C TYR A 121 0.83 -17.93 41.27
N ILE A 122 0.13 -17.14 40.45
CA ILE A 122 -0.74 -16.00 40.79
C ILE A 122 -0.02 -14.63 40.66
N SER A 123 -0.35 -13.89 39.59
CA SER A 123 0.14 -12.53 39.23
C SER A 123 1.54 -12.52 38.59
N GLU A 124 1.72 -12.61 37.27
CA GLU A 124 1.23 -11.68 36.26
C GLU A 124 1.15 -12.39 34.90
N LYS A 125 -0.07 -12.56 34.36
CA LYS A 125 -0.25 -12.46 32.91
C LYS A 125 0.08 -11.01 32.53
N ARG A 126 1.37 -10.60 32.52
CA ARG A 126 1.76 -9.42 31.73
C ARG A 126 1.49 -9.82 30.31
N SER A 127 0.32 -9.40 29.83
CA SER A 127 -0.10 -9.62 28.46
C SER A 127 1.06 -9.19 27.57
N ARG A 128 1.58 -10.09 26.72
CA ARG A 128 2.61 -9.75 25.71
C ARG A 128 2.16 -8.55 24.85
N LEU A 129 0.86 -8.25 24.84
CA LEU A 129 0.26 -7.05 24.25
C LEU A 129 0.76 -5.73 24.86
N ASN A 130 1.22 -5.71 26.12
CA ASN A 130 1.79 -4.53 26.76
C ASN A 130 3.30 -4.40 26.55
N THR A 131 3.92 -5.30 25.78
CA THR A 131 5.35 -5.23 25.45
C THR A 131 5.63 -3.96 24.65
N PRO A 132 6.58 -3.10 25.10
CA PRO A 132 6.96 -1.91 24.35
C PRO A 132 7.55 -2.25 22.99
N VAL A 133 7.27 -1.42 21.99
CA VAL A 133 7.72 -1.56 20.60
C VAL A 133 9.24 -1.66 20.50
N ARG A 134 9.99 -0.87 21.27
CA ARG A 134 11.45 -0.93 21.31
C ARG A 134 12.04 -2.30 21.62
N LYS A 135 11.28 -3.21 22.27
CA LYS A 135 11.75 -4.57 22.58
C LYS A 135 11.63 -5.54 21.41
N ILE A 136 10.75 -5.25 20.45
CA ILE A 136 10.43 -6.14 19.34
C ILE A 136 10.82 -5.57 17.97
N MET A 137 11.04 -4.26 17.88
CA MET A 137 11.40 -3.59 16.64
C MET A 137 12.74 -4.08 16.12
N ASP A 138 12.87 -4.08 14.80
CA ASP A 138 14.15 -4.18 14.13
C ASP A 138 14.78 -2.79 14.09
N THR A 139 15.96 -2.63 14.70
CA THR A 139 16.70 -1.36 14.72
C THR A 139 17.42 -1.11 13.39
N THR A 140 17.54 -2.13 12.53
CA THR A 140 18.15 -1.99 11.21
C THR A 140 17.08 -1.61 10.20
N VAL A 141 16.92 -0.32 9.96
CA VAL A 141 15.94 0.18 8.99
C VAL A 141 16.60 0.44 7.65
N GLU A 142 16.13 -0.28 6.63
CA GLU A 142 16.58 -0.03 5.26
C GLU A 142 15.85 1.19 4.68
N THR A 143 16.62 2.23 4.37
CA THR A 143 16.10 3.51 3.85
C THR A 143 16.45 3.73 2.38
N ILE A 144 15.76 4.64 1.70
CA ILE A 144 16.12 5.09 0.36
C ILE A 144 15.73 6.56 0.16
N ASN A 145 16.58 7.32 -0.53
CA ASN A 145 16.24 8.72 -0.83
C ASN A 145 15.06 8.80 -1.82
N ASN A 146 14.17 9.77 -1.62
CA ASN A 146 12.97 9.97 -2.45
C ASN A 146 13.27 10.20 -3.94
N LYS A 147 14.45 10.74 -4.29
CA LYS A 147 14.90 10.98 -5.67
C LYS A 147 15.58 9.77 -6.32
N ALA A 148 15.87 8.71 -5.55
CA ALA A 148 16.45 7.48 -6.08
C ALA A 148 15.51 6.81 -7.09
N LYS A 149 16.08 6.01 -7.98
CA LYS A 149 15.28 5.31 -9.01
C LYS A 149 14.63 4.06 -8.46
N ILE A 150 13.48 3.67 -9.04
CA ILE A 150 12.77 2.45 -8.67
C ILE A 150 13.68 1.22 -8.78
N LYS A 151 14.51 1.13 -9.82
CA LYS A 151 15.45 0.01 -9.98
C LYS A 151 16.44 -0.12 -8.84
N GLU A 152 16.95 1.01 -8.32
CA GLU A 152 17.88 1.04 -7.19
C GLU A 152 17.17 0.57 -5.92
N GLY A 153 15.89 0.95 -5.74
CA GLY A 153 15.05 0.43 -4.66
C GLY A 153 14.84 -1.08 -4.75
N ILE A 154 14.55 -1.62 -5.92
CA ILE A 154 14.37 -3.07 -6.12
C ILE A 154 15.68 -3.82 -5.86
N GLU A 155 16.81 -3.33 -6.37
CA GLU A 155 18.13 -3.93 -6.13
C GLU A 155 18.49 -3.91 -4.64
N LYS A 156 18.18 -2.81 -3.95
CA LYS A 156 18.37 -2.71 -2.49
C LYS A 156 17.47 -3.69 -1.73
N MET A 157 16.19 -3.80 -2.08
CA MET A 157 15.27 -4.78 -1.51
C MET A 157 15.80 -6.21 -1.64
N ILE A 158 16.19 -6.61 -2.85
CA ILE A 158 16.69 -7.96 -3.15
C ILE A 158 18.00 -8.24 -2.43
N SER A 159 18.97 -7.33 -2.49
CA SER A 159 20.30 -7.53 -1.89
C SER A 159 20.28 -7.57 -0.37
N ARG A 160 19.35 -6.84 0.26
CA ARG A 160 19.16 -6.83 1.72
C ARG A 160 18.17 -7.89 2.19
N GLY A 161 17.48 -8.59 1.27
CA GLY A 161 16.42 -9.54 1.61
C GLY A 161 15.22 -8.88 2.31
N VAL A 162 14.97 -7.60 2.04
CA VAL A 162 13.86 -6.83 2.61
C VAL A 162 12.79 -6.57 1.55
N VAL A 163 11.54 -6.46 1.97
CA VAL A 163 10.39 -6.23 1.07
C VAL A 163 9.83 -4.81 1.14
N TYR A 164 10.53 -3.94 1.86
CA TYR A 164 10.16 -2.55 2.10
C TYR A 164 11.43 -1.69 2.11
N LEU A 165 11.25 -0.39 1.87
CA LEU A 165 12.24 0.64 2.13
C LEU A 165 11.52 1.85 2.71
N VAL A 166 12.06 2.40 3.80
CA VAL A 166 11.59 3.69 4.33
C VAL A 166 12.17 4.80 3.46
N VAL A 167 11.31 5.66 2.94
CA VAL A 167 11.71 6.72 2.00
C VAL A 167 12.02 7.99 2.77
N THR A 168 13.20 8.56 2.51
CA THR A 168 13.69 9.75 3.19
C THR A 168 13.96 10.91 2.24
N ASP A 169 13.83 12.14 2.73
CA ASP A 169 14.39 13.34 2.12
C ASP A 169 15.33 14.00 3.13
N GLY A 170 16.63 13.87 2.94
CA GLY A 170 17.61 14.19 3.98
C GLY A 170 17.38 13.32 5.22
N LYS A 171 17.04 13.97 6.34
CA LYS A 171 16.74 13.30 7.62
C LYS A 171 15.26 12.97 7.80
N ASP A 172 14.39 13.57 7.00
CA ASP A 172 12.95 13.46 7.17
C ASP A 172 12.43 12.16 6.55
N ILE A 173 11.49 11.53 7.25
CA ILE A 173 10.75 10.37 6.74
C ILE A 173 9.59 10.91 5.90
N VAL A 174 9.59 10.62 4.60
CA VAL A 174 8.61 11.17 3.65
C VAL A 174 7.73 10.11 3.00
N GLY A 175 8.04 8.84 3.19
CA GLY A 175 7.17 7.75 2.76
C GLY A 175 7.70 6.37 3.12
N ILE A 176 6.97 5.36 2.68
CA ILE A 176 7.42 3.97 2.67
C ILE A 176 7.06 3.37 1.31
N VAL A 177 7.95 2.55 0.76
CA VAL A 177 7.69 1.79 -0.47
C VAL A 177 7.88 0.32 -0.18
N THR A 178 6.93 -0.50 -0.57
CA THR A 178 6.97 -1.95 -0.45
C THR A 178 6.97 -2.61 -1.81
N GLY A 179 7.35 -3.88 -1.85
CA GLY A 179 7.23 -4.66 -3.07
C GLY A 179 5.79 -4.71 -3.61
N LYS A 180 4.76 -4.57 -2.76
CA LYS A 180 3.35 -4.51 -3.20
C LYS A 180 3.10 -3.25 -4.03
N ASP A 181 3.60 -2.10 -3.60
CA ASP A 181 3.46 -0.84 -4.33
C ASP A 181 4.13 -0.93 -5.72
N LEU A 182 5.25 -1.64 -5.80
CA LEU A 182 5.95 -1.90 -7.07
C LEU A 182 5.22 -2.91 -7.95
N LEU A 183 4.62 -3.96 -7.38
CA LEU A 183 3.77 -4.90 -8.10
C LEU A 183 2.53 -4.21 -8.66
N GLU A 184 1.92 -3.28 -7.92
CA GLU A 184 0.78 -2.49 -8.40
C GLU A 184 1.15 -1.75 -9.69
N GLN A 185 2.35 -1.17 -9.77
CA GLN A 185 2.84 -0.52 -11.00
C GLN A 185 3.00 -1.46 -12.21
N ILE A 186 3.10 -2.77 -11.97
CA ILE A 186 3.19 -3.80 -13.01
C ILE A 186 1.80 -4.32 -13.39
N ALA A 187 0.92 -4.43 -12.39
CA ALA A 187 -0.47 -4.84 -12.57
C ALA A 187 -1.27 -3.82 -13.41
N ILE A 188 -0.79 -2.58 -13.48
CA ILE A 188 -1.21 -1.54 -14.42
C ILE A 188 -0.98 -2.00 -15.87
N PRO A 189 -2.03 -2.26 -16.67
CA PRO A 189 -1.91 -2.52 -18.10
C PRO A 189 -1.29 -1.32 -18.81
N LYS A 190 -0.30 -1.56 -19.70
CA LYS A 190 0.21 -0.49 -20.57
C LYS A 190 -0.86 -0.10 -21.59
N LYS A 191 -1.23 1.19 -21.59
CA LYS A 191 -2.03 1.91 -22.59
C LYS A 191 -3.26 1.12 -23.07
N GLY A 192 -4.32 1.18 -22.27
CA GLY A 192 -5.69 1.03 -22.75
C GLY A 192 -6.38 2.40 -22.81
N LYS A 193 -7.38 2.55 -23.68
CA LYS A 193 -8.32 3.67 -23.58
C LYS A 193 -9.20 3.44 -22.35
N GLY A 194 -9.04 4.24 -21.31
CA GLY A 194 -9.95 4.25 -20.14
C GLY A 194 -9.32 3.82 -18.83
N PHE A 195 -10.19 3.52 -17.86
CA PHE A 195 -9.80 3.13 -16.51
C PHE A 195 -9.93 1.62 -16.31
N TYR A 196 -8.96 1.03 -15.63
CA TYR A 196 -8.99 -0.38 -15.24
C TYR A 196 -9.25 -0.49 -13.74
N ILE A 197 -10.42 -1.01 -13.37
CA ILE A 197 -10.87 -1.06 -11.99
C ILE A 197 -10.75 -2.49 -11.46
N THR A 198 -10.09 -2.65 -10.31
CA THR A 198 -9.89 -3.95 -9.64
C THR A 198 -10.43 -3.88 -8.21
N PHE A 199 -11.30 -4.81 -7.85
CA PHE A 199 -11.84 -4.95 -6.50
C PHE A 199 -11.19 -6.12 -5.77
N SER A 200 -10.82 -5.90 -4.50
CA SER A 200 -10.26 -6.94 -3.62
C SER A 200 -10.91 -6.91 -2.24
N GLY A 201 -11.04 -8.07 -1.60
CA GLY A 201 -11.50 -8.18 -0.19
C GLY A 201 -13.00 -7.92 0.05
N ILE A 202 -13.81 -7.85 -1.01
CA ILE A 202 -15.27 -7.68 -0.94
C ILE A 202 -16.00 -8.97 -1.34
N GLY A 203 -17.20 -9.15 -0.78
CA GLY A 203 -18.05 -10.33 -0.96
C GLY A 203 -18.64 -10.48 -2.36
N THR A 204 -19.93 -10.17 -2.49
CA THR A 204 -20.77 -10.63 -3.61
C THR A 204 -20.48 -9.88 -4.93
N ILE A 205 -20.80 -10.53 -6.05
CA ILE A 205 -20.67 -9.93 -7.39
C ILE A 205 -21.57 -8.70 -7.53
N PHE A 206 -22.79 -8.75 -6.96
CA PHE A 206 -23.77 -7.67 -7.05
C PHE A 206 -23.29 -6.36 -6.38
N GLU A 207 -22.72 -6.46 -5.18
CA GLU A 207 -22.14 -5.30 -4.48
C GLU A 207 -21.03 -4.63 -5.31
N ARG A 208 -20.27 -5.41 -6.09
CA ARG A 208 -19.20 -4.88 -6.95
C ARG A 208 -19.75 -4.11 -8.15
N GLU A 209 -20.83 -4.56 -8.77
CA GLU A 209 -21.39 -3.91 -9.97
C GLU A 209 -21.93 -2.51 -9.67
N GLU A 210 -22.59 -2.33 -8.52
CA GLU A 210 -23.10 -1.02 -8.12
C GLU A 210 -21.95 -0.05 -7.83
N MET A 211 -20.97 -0.46 -7.02
CA MET A 211 -19.79 0.35 -6.71
C MET A 211 -18.97 0.68 -7.96
N LEU A 212 -18.87 -0.26 -8.90
CA LEU A 212 -18.18 -0.05 -10.16
C LEU A 212 -18.82 1.10 -10.95
N LYS A 213 -20.15 1.12 -11.06
CA LYS A 213 -20.88 2.19 -11.77
C LYS A 213 -20.61 3.56 -11.15
N GLU A 214 -20.70 3.65 -9.83
CA GLU A 214 -20.50 4.91 -9.11
C GLU A 214 -19.06 5.41 -9.22
N LEU A 215 -18.07 4.51 -9.13
CA LEU A 215 -16.68 4.85 -9.38
C LEU A 215 -16.45 5.31 -10.82
N GLU A 216 -17.05 4.64 -11.81
CA GLU A 216 -16.94 5.03 -13.21
C GLU A 216 -17.50 6.44 -13.47
N VAL A 217 -18.60 6.83 -12.81
CA VAL A 217 -19.16 8.19 -12.90
C VAL A 217 -18.13 9.23 -12.43
N VAL A 218 -17.50 9.00 -11.27
CA VAL A 218 -16.46 9.91 -10.74
C VAL A 218 -15.26 9.95 -11.71
N LEU A 219 -14.78 8.81 -12.19
CA LEU A 219 -13.64 8.76 -13.10
C LEU A 219 -13.93 9.47 -14.44
N GLN A 220 -15.13 9.33 -14.97
CA GLN A 220 -15.57 10.04 -16.18
C GLN A 220 -15.63 11.55 -15.97
N LYS A 221 -16.14 12.01 -14.80
CA LYS A 221 -16.18 13.43 -14.43
C LYS A 221 -14.79 14.08 -14.45
N TYR A 222 -13.75 13.35 -14.04
CA TYR A 222 -12.36 13.83 -14.01
C TYR A 222 -11.49 13.29 -15.17
N ALA A 223 -12.08 12.69 -16.21
CA ALA A 223 -11.34 12.03 -17.28
C ALA A 223 -10.35 12.95 -18.02
N LYS A 224 -10.61 14.28 -18.08
CA LYS A 224 -9.71 15.24 -18.74
C LYS A 224 -8.34 15.37 -18.05
N ILE A 225 -8.34 15.35 -16.71
CA ILE A 225 -7.10 15.48 -15.93
C ILE A 225 -6.44 14.11 -15.72
N LEU A 226 -7.25 13.07 -15.54
CA LEU A 226 -6.78 11.71 -15.26
C LEU A 226 -6.34 10.94 -16.52
N LYS A 227 -7.02 11.20 -17.65
CA LYS A 227 -6.91 10.51 -18.95
C LYS A 227 -7.24 9.02 -18.89
N SER A 228 -6.30 8.23 -18.41
CA SER A 228 -6.39 6.78 -18.24
C SER A 228 -5.57 6.36 -17.04
N GLY A 229 -5.96 5.26 -16.43
CA GLY A 229 -5.24 4.76 -15.27
C GLY A 229 -5.90 3.55 -14.66
N ASP A 230 -5.32 3.10 -13.56
CA ASP A 230 -5.78 1.95 -12.82
C ASP A 230 -6.30 2.38 -11.47
N VAL A 231 -7.39 1.74 -11.06
CA VAL A 231 -8.04 1.98 -9.78
C VAL A 231 -8.17 0.67 -9.05
N PHE A 232 -7.55 0.59 -7.88
CA PHE A 232 -7.62 -0.54 -6.97
C PHE A 232 -8.51 -0.17 -5.81
N VAL A 233 -9.62 -0.88 -5.66
CA VAL A 233 -10.55 -0.74 -4.53
C VAL A 233 -10.36 -1.94 -3.61
N TYR A 234 -9.83 -1.69 -2.43
CA TYR A 234 -9.51 -2.72 -1.46
C TYR A 234 -10.45 -2.62 -0.25
N PHE A 235 -11.04 -3.74 0.12
CA PHE A 235 -11.87 -3.86 1.31
C PHE A 235 -11.20 -4.75 2.35
N LYS A 236 -11.34 -4.37 3.62
CA LYS A 236 -10.98 -5.20 4.76
C LYS A 236 -12.07 -5.16 5.81
N LYS A 237 -12.63 -6.32 6.15
CA LYS A 237 -13.49 -6.43 7.34
C LYS A 237 -12.63 -6.17 8.58
N LEU A 238 -12.99 -5.14 9.36
CA LEU A 238 -12.29 -4.80 10.59
C LEU A 238 -12.91 -5.54 11.78
N LYS A 239 -14.12 -5.16 12.15
CA LYS A 239 -14.75 -5.64 13.39
C LYS A 239 -16.24 -5.78 13.22
N GLU A 240 -16.86 -6.55 14.09
CA GLU A 240 -18.31 -6.59 14.24
C GLU A 240 -18.65 -5.74 15.47
N THR A 241 -19.54 -4.76 15.30
CA THR A 241 -20.06 -3.98 16.43
C THR A 241 -20.86 -4.88 17.37
N PRO A 242 -21.07 -4.49 18.64
CA PRO A 242 -21.91 -5.24 19.58
C PRO A 242 -23.35 -5.48 19.08
N GLN A 243 -23.81 -4.66 18.13
CA GLN A 243 -25.12 -4.72 17.48
C GLN A 243 -25.11 -5.59 16.21
N GLY A 244 -24.03 -6.33 15.94
CA GLY A 244 -23.88 -7.22 14.79
C GLY A 244 -23.53 -6.53 13.46
N LYS A 245 -23.39 -5.20 13.43
CA LYS A 245 -22.99 -4.48 12.20
C LYS A 245 -21.50 -4.67 11.92
N LYS A 246 -21.16 -5.10 10.71
CA LYS A 246 -19.77 -5.35 10.27
C LYS A 246 -19.14 -4.05 9.77
N VAL A 247 -18.04 -3.64 10.37
CA VAL A 247 -17.24 -2.48 9.95
C VAL A 247 -16.23 -2.93 8.89
N TYR A 248 -16.14 -2.19 7.80
CA TYR A 248 -15.17 -2.39 6.73
C TYR A 248 -14.30 -1.15 6.57
N ASN A 249 -12.99 -1.34 6.37
CA ASN A 249 -12.11 -0.34 5.79
C ASN A 249 -12.17 -0.49 4.27
N CYS A 250 -12.36 0.61 3.56
CA CYS A 250 -12.19 0.69 2.13
C CYS A 250 -10.96 1.58 1.83
N ARG A 251 -10.19 1.20 0.82
CA ARG A 251 -9.09 1.99 0.29
C ARG A 251 -9.17 2.00 -1.23
N ILE A 252 -9.26 3.18 -1.82
CA ILE A 252 -9.15 3.37 -3.26
C ILE A 252 -7.75 3.90 -3.55
N ARG A 253 -6.96 3.17 -4.33
CA ARG A 253 -5.66 3.63 -4.86
C ARG A 253 -5.81 3.80 -6.36
N MET A 254 -5.46 4.96 -6.86
CA MET A 254 -5.57 5.28 -8.27
C MET A 254 -4.25 5.80 -8.82
N GLY A 255 -3.69 5.10 -9.80
CA GLY A 255 -2.53 5.55 -10.56
C GLY A 255 -2.94 5.89 -11.98
N THR A 256 -2.87 7.16 -12.35
CA THR A 256 -3.28 7.67 -13.68
C THR A 256 -2.13 8.40 -14.36
N GLU A 257 -2.31 8.71 -15.64
CA GLU A 257 -1.41 9.65 -16.33
C GLU A 257 -1.43 11.05 -15.71
N GLY A 258 -2.53 11.44 -15.06
CA GLY A 258 -2.69 12.72 -14.38
C GLY A 258 -2.09 12.79 -12.99
N GLY A 259 -1.72 11.65 -12.38
CA GLY A 259 -1.23 11.62 -11.01
C GLY A 259 -1.65 10.35 -10.25
N PHE A 260 -1.17 10.28 -9.02
CA PHE A 260 -1.45 9.20 -8.08
C PHE A 260 -2.31 9.71 -6.92
N PHE A 261 -3.37 8.98 -6.59
CA PHE A 261 -4.37 9.37 -5.61
C PHE A 261 -4.67 8.17 -4.70
N VAL A 262 -4.86 8.44 -3.41
CA VAL A 262 -5.26 7.42 -2.44
C VAL A 262 -6.30 8.02 -1.52
N ALA A 263 -7.39 7.30 -1.32
CA ALA A 263 -8.41 7.60 -0.32
C ALA A 263 -8.64 6.36 0.54
N THR A 264 -8.92 6.54 1.83
CA THR A 264 -9.24 5.42 2.72
C THR A 264 -10.19 5.86 3.82
N ASP A 265 -11.27 5.11 4.01
CA ASP A 265 -12.28 5.39 5.02
C ASP A 265 -12.88 4.10 5.59
N ASN A 266 -13.52 4.21 6.76
CA ASN A 266 -14.18 3.12 7.45
C ASN A 266 -15.70 3.32 7.39
N GLY A 267 -16.46 2.25 7.12
CA GLY A 267 -17.91 2.31 7.08
C GLY A 267 -18.58 1.05 7.64
N LEU A 268 -19.88 1.19 7.94
CA LEU A 268 -20.77 0.13 8.40
C LEU A 268 -21.26 -0.70 7.21
N GLY A 269 -20.44 -1.65 6.81
CA GLY A 269 -20.66 -2.49 5.64
C GLY A 269 -19.76 -2.06 4.47
N PRO A 270 -19.61 -2.91 3.45
CA PRO A 270 -18.76 -2.62 2.32
C PRO A 270 -19.27 -1.43 1.50
N GLN A 271 -20.59 -1.28 1.30
CA GLN A 271 -21.17 -0.13 0.60
C GLN A 271 -20.88 1.19 1.30
N ASP A 272 -21.19 1.30 2.58
CA ASP A 272 -20.95 2.53 3.35
C ASP A 272 -19.46 2.92 3.32
N ALA A 273 -18.56 1.96 3.56
CA ALA A 273 -17.12 2.19 3.49
C ALA A 273 -16.67 2.67 2.10
N PHE A 274 -17.24 2.08 1.05
CA PHE A 274 -16.97 2.47 -0.34
C PHE A 274 -17.37 3.90 -0.63
N TYR A 275 -18.62 4.28 -0.33
CA TYR A 275 -19.13 5.62 -0.65
C TYR A 275 -18.40 6.71 0.13
N LEU A 276 -18.10 6.50 1.41
CA LEU A 276 -17.26 7.41 2.19
C LEU A 276 -15.87 7.59 1.55
N THR A 277 -15.26 6.49 1.10
CA THR A 277 -13.96 6.52 0.43
C THR A 277 -14.02 7.17 -0.96
N LEU A 278 -15.13 6.98 -1.68
CA LEU A 278 -15.35 7.58 -3.00
C LEU A 278 -15.49 9.09 -2.89
N ASP A 279 -16.26 9.58 -1.92
CA ASP A 279 -16.40 11.01 -1.63
C ASP A 279 -15.06 11.65 -1.25
N HIS A 280 -14.25 10.94 -0.46
CA HIS A 280 -12.90 11.37 -0.13
C HIS A 280 -12.01 11.46 -1.38
N LEU A 281 -11.98 10.42 -2.20
CA LEU A 281 -11.25 10.44 -3.47
C LEU A 281 -11.69 11.61 -4.36
N GLU A 282 -12.98 11.87 -4.44
CA GLU A 282 -13.51 12.95 -5.25
C GLU A 282 -13.05 14.34 -4.75
N ARG A 283 -12.99 14.56 -3.43
CA ARG A 283 -12.42 15.80 -2.87
C ARG A 283 -10.96 15.99 -3.25
N GLU A 284 -10.14 14.94 -3.17
CA GLU A 284 -8.73 14.97 -3.59
C GLU A 284 -8.59 15.33 -5.07
N LEU A 285 -9.44 14.75 -5.93
CA LEU A 285 -9.44 15.02 -7.36
C LEU A 285 -9.86 16.45 -7.70
N TYR A 286 -10.85 16.98 -6.99
CA TYR A 286 -11.28 18.36 -7.12
C TYR A 286 -10.14 19.34 -6.78
N GLN A 287 -9.48 19.16 -5.64
CA GLN A 287 -8.34 20.00 -5.24
C GLN A 287 -7.20 19.93 -6.27
N HIS A 288 -6.91 18.74 -6.78
CA HIS A 288 -5.88 18.55 -7.79
C HIS A 288 -6.22 19.26 -9.11
N LYS A 289 -7.49 19.20 -9.53
CA LYS A 289 -7.99 19.93 -10.71
C LYS A 289 -7.80 21.43 -10.54
N ASP A 290 -8.17 21.98 -9.39
CA ASP A 290 -8.08 23.42 -9.13
C ASP A 290 -6.62 23.91 -9.14
N MET A 291 -5.69 23.14 -8.56
CA MET A 291 -4.26 23.44 -8.63
C MET A 291 -3.72 23.43 -10.07
N MET A 292 -4.12 22.46 -10.89
CA MET A 292 -3.73 22.37 -12.31
C MET A 292 -4.26 23.55 -13.13
N MET A 293 -5.49 23.99 -12.85
CA MET A 293 -6.10 25.15 -13.52
C MET A 293 -5.39 26.44 -13.10
N SER A 294 -5.18 26.67 -11.80
CA SER A 294 -4.46 27.86 -11.30
C SER A 294 -3.06 27.98 -11.91
N ARG A 295 -2.29 26.90 -11.98
CA ARG A 295 -0.97 26.92 -12.63
C ARG A 295 -1.02 27.20 -14.13
N SER A 296 -2.05 26.71 -14.82
CA SER A 296 -2.24 27.01 -16.24
C SER A 296 -2.58 28.49 -16.45
N TYR A 297 -3.45 29.06 -15.59
CA TYR A 297 -3.75 30.49 -15.58
C TYR A 297 -2.50 31.34 -15.30
N ASP A 298 -1.68 30.97 -14.30
CA ASP A 298 -0.45 31.70 -14.01
C ASP A 298 0.52 31.64 -15.19
N LYS A 299 0.64 30.49 -15.84
CA LYS A 299 1.52 30.32 -17.00
C LYS A 299 1.03 31.09 -18.23
N GLU A 300 -0.28 31.11 -18.48
CA GLU A 300 -0.89 31.87 -19.56
C GLU A 300 -0.86 33.38 -19.29
N PHE A 301 -1.07 33.79 -18.04
CA PHE A 301 -0.88 35.16 -17.58
C PHE A 301 0.57 35.62 -17.76
N LEU A 302 1.54 34.84 -17.28
CA LEU A 302 2.98 35.12 -17.42
C LEU A 302 3.42 35.15 -18.90
N LYS A 303 2.84 34.30 -19.76
CA LYS A 303 3.06 34.33 -21.21
C LYS A 303 2.46 35.59 -21.84
N ASN A 304 1.25 35.99 -21.45
CA ASN A 304 0.57 37.19 -21.96
C ASN A 304 1.27 38.49 -21.55
N ILE A 305 1.97 38.51 -20.41
CA ILE A 305 2.77 39.67 -19.96
C ILE A 305 4.26 39.55 -20.32
N GLY A 306 4.64 38.57 -21.14
CA GLY A 306 5.99 38.43 -21.68
C GLY A 306 7.07 37.96 -20.69
N LEU A 307 6.68 37.42 -19.54
CA LEU A 307 7.59 36.93 -18.49
C LEU A 307 7.83 35.41 -18.54
N TRP A 308 7.25 34.71 -19.53
CA TRP A 308 7.46 33.28 -19.76
C TRP A 308 7.86 33.02 -21.21
N GLY A 309 9.11 32.60 -21.43
CA GLY A 309 9.65 32.21 -22.74
C GLY A 309 9.40 30.73 -23.08
N ASP A 310 9.42 30.40 -24.37
CA ASP A 310 9.34 29.02 -24.89
C ASP A 310 10.59 28.19 -24.52
#